data_AF-T0ZRL7-F1
#
_entry.id   AF-T0ZRL7-F1
#
_cell.length_a   1.000
_cell.length_b   1.000
_cell.length_c   1.000
_cell.angle_alpha   90.00
_cell.angle_beta   90.00
_cell.angle_gamma   90.00
#
_symmetry.space_group_name_H-M   'P 1'
#
loop_
_entity.id
_entity.type
_entity.pdbx_description
1 polymer ?
#
loop_
_entity_poly.entity_id
_entity_poly.type
_entity_poly.pdbx_seq_one_letter_code
_entity_poly.pdbx_strand_id
1 'polypeptide(L)'
;MEEKGCMEGADFSKVSQRAKSRGKNQLGTLGAGNHFLEIQKVERIFDKKLAKAYGVYEGQIVVMVHTGSRGFGHQICSDYLRTLAEYQARKGIKIVDPELSYAHVKSREAEDYLKAMKCGVNFAFANREMITHIIRESFEKVMGRSAEELGMSLLYDLSHNIAKLEEHKVDGKRERVYVHRKGATRAFAKGRKEIPEA
;
A
#
# COMPACT_ATOMS: atom_id res chain seq x y z
N MET A 1 -9.46 1.11 -5.95
CA MET A 1 -8.19 0.72 -5.31
C MET A 1 -7.02 1.36 -6.06
N GLU A 2 -6.04 1.91 -5.34
CA GLU A 2 -4.79 2.40 -5.89
C GLU A 2 -4.06 1.29 -6.70
N GLU A 3 -3.47 1.63 -7.84
CA GLU A 3 -2.84 0.68 -8.79
C GLU A 3 -3.77 -0.48 -9.21
N LYS A 4 -5.09 -0.32 -9.09
CA LYS A 4 -6.06 -1.41 -9.31
C LYS A 4 -5.73 -2.67 -8.48
N GLY A 5 -5.05 -2.51 -7.35
CA GLY A 5 -4.65 -3.60 -6.46
C GLY A 5 -3.41 -4.39 -6.89
N CYS A 6 -2.70 -3.97 -7.93
CA CYS A 6 -1.51 -4.68 -8.40
C CYS A 6 -0.50 -3.72 -9.03
N MET A 7 0.68 -3.60 -8.43
CA MET A 7 1.83 -2.97 -9.06
C MET A 7 2.46 -3.91 -10.08
N GLU A 8 2.50 -3.48 -11.33
CA GLU A 8 3.15 -4.19 -12.43
C GLU A 8 4.68 -4.28 -12.26
N GLY A 9 5.26 -5.37 -12.77
CA GLY A 9 6.70 -5.61 -12.72
C GLY A 9 7.21 -6.04 -11.34
N ALA A 10 6.34 -6.60 -10.50
CA ALA A 10 6.75 -7.36 -9.32
C ALA A 10 7.47 -8.65 -9.75
N ASP A 11 8.57 -9.00 -9.09
CA ASP A 11 9.37 -10.19 -9.43
C ASP A 11 9.66 -11.02 -8.19
N PHE A 12 8.98 -12.16 -8.07
CA PHE A 12 9.07 -13.04 -6.91
C PHE A 12 10.43 -13.75 -6.81
N SER A 13 11.25 -13.78 -7.87
CA SER A 13 12.63 -14.28 -7.82
C SER A 13 13.55 -13.37 -7.00
N LYS A 14 13.16 -12.10 -6.83
CA LYS A 14 13.88 -11.09 -6.04
C LYS A 14 13.52 -11.10 -4.56
N VAL A 15 12.61 -11.99 -4.16
CA VAL A 15 12.18 -12.13 -2.78
C VAL A 15 12.83 -13.37 -2.16
N SER A 16 13.44 -13.20 -0.98
CA SER A 16 14.11 -14.29 -0.26
C SER A 16 13.12 -15.38 0.19
N GLN A 17 13.62 -16.60 0.37
CA GLN A 17 12.82 -17.70 0.95
C GLN A 17 12.34 -17.37 2.37
N ARG A 18 13.14 -16.63 3.14
CA ARG A 18 12.77 -16.18 4.49
C ARG A 18 11.56 -15.25 4.44
N ALA A 19 11.53 -14.29 3.52
CA ALA A 19 10.38 -13.40 3.37
C ALA A 19 9.12 -14.19 3.01
N LYS A 20 9.22 -15.08 2.02
CA LYS A 20 8.12 -15.97 1.59
C LYS A 20 7.58 -16.81 2.74
N SER A 21 8.46 -17.46 3.50
CA SER A 21 8.09 -18.29 4.65
C SER A 21 7.38 -17.49 5.74
N ARG A 22 7.88 -16.29 6.07
CA ARG A 22 7.22 -15.39 7.05
C ARG A 22 5.85 -14.92 6.58
N GLY A 23 5.70 -14.62 5.29
CA GLY A 23 4.46 -14.14 4.70
C GLY A 23 3.37 -15.21 4.55
N LYS A 24 3.77 -16.45 4.21
CA LYS A 24 2.84 -17.53 3.81
C LYS A 24 1.68 -17.73 4.78
N ASN A 25 1.95 -17.74 6.08
CA ASN A 25 0.95 -18.02 7.12
C ASN A 25 0.30 -16.74 7.69
N GLN A 26 0.53 -15.57 7.08
CA GLN A 26 0.04 -14.28 7.58
C GLN A 26 -0.92 -13.58 6.61
N LEU A 27 -1.14 -14.14 5.42
CA LEU A 27 -2.11 -13.62 4.47
C LEU A 27 -3.54 -13.77 5.03
N GLY A 28 -4.37 -12.75 4.88
CA GLY A 28 -5.71 -12.66 5.49
C GLY A 28 -5.71 -12.26 6.97
N THR A 29 -4.63 -11.67 7.49
CA THR A 29 -4.53 -11.29 8.91
C THR A 29 -4.27 -9.80 9.11
N LEU A 30 -4.75 -9.23 10.22
CA LEU A 30 -4.47 -7.84 10.59
C LEU A 30 -3.02 -7.67 11.03
N GLY A 31 -2.60 -8.43 12.04
CA GLY A 31 -1.32 -8.27 12.69
C GLY A 31 -1.37 -7.56 14.04
N ALA A 32 -0.25 -6.94 14.38
CA ALA A 32 -0.03 -6.22 15.63
C ALA A 32 0.47 -4.80 15.32
N GLY A 33 0.71 -4.01 16.37
CA GLY A 33 1.10 -2.60 16.26
C GLY A 33 -0.14 -1.73 16.08
N ASN A 34 -0.05 -0.72 15.21
CA ASN A 34 -1.16 0.17 14.87
C ASN A 34 -2.13 -0.41 13.82
N HIS A 35 -2.15 -1.73 13.66
CA HIS A 35 -3.04 -2.41 12.71
C HIS A 35 -4.38 -2.73 13.36
N PHE A 36 -5.48 -2.42 12.67
CA PHE A 36 -6.82 -2.55 13.22
C PHE A 36 -7.89 -2.77 12.14
N LEU A 37 -9.07 -3.18 12.60
CA LEU A 37 -10.32 -3.18 11.85
C LEU A 37 -11.33 -2.45 12.75
N GLU A 38 -11.93 -1.38 12.24
CA GLU A 38 -12.86 -0.57 13.00
C GLU A 38 -14.18 -0.40 12.24
N ILE A 39 -15.29 -0.56 12.95
CA ILE A 39 -16.61 -0.14 12.50
C ILE A 39 -16.83 1.28 13.00
N GLN A 40 -17.05 2.20 12.08
CA GLN A 40 -17.10 3.64 12.34
C GLN A 40 -18.43 4.22 11.85
N LYS A 41 -18.82 5.35 12.44
CA LYS A 41 -19.98 6.14 11.99
C LYS A 41 -19.49 7.47 11.43
N VAL A 42 -19.95 7.82 10.24
CA VAL A 42 -19.68 9.14 9.65
C VAL A 42 -20.40 10.20 10.47
N GLU A 43 -19.69 10.97 11.29
CA GLU A 43 -20.30 11.95 12.17
C GLU A 43 -20.66 13.26 11.45
N ARG A 44 -19.77 13.73 10.57
CA ARG A 44 -19.89 15.04 9.93
C ARG A 44 -19.39 15.05 8.49
N ILE A 45 -20.11 15.74 7.61
CA ILE A 45 -19.70 15.98 6.23
C ILE A 45 -19.24 17.43 6.04
N PHE A 46 -18.01 17.59 5.51
CA PHE A 46 -17.41 18.91 5.25
C PHE A 46 -17.66 19.41 3.81
N ASP A 47 -17.64 18.52 2.82
CA ASP A 47 -17.97 18.82 1.43
C ASP A 47 -19.09 17.89 0.97
N LYS A 48 -20.31 18.44 0.89
CA LYS A 48 -21.51 17.70 0.51
C LYS A 48 -21.45 17.15 -0.91
N LYS A 49 -20.78 17.87 -1.83
CA LYS A 49 -20.69 17.47 -3.23
C LYS A 49 -19.73 16.29 -3.40
N LEU A 50 -18.57 16.35 -2.75
CA LEU A 50 -17.61 15.24 -2.74
C LEU A 50 -18.14 14.03 -1.98
N ALA A 51 -18.77 14.24 -0.82
CA ALA A 51 -19.37 13.15 -0.05
C ALA A 51 -20.42 12.39 -0.89
N LYS A 52 -21.29 13.11 -1.60
CA LYS A 52 -22.27 12.49 -2.52
C LYS A 52 -21.58 11.69 -3.63
N ALA A 53 -20.51 12.22 -4.24
CA ALA A 53 -19.76 11.50 -5.27
C ALA A 53 -19.08 10.23 -4.75
N TYR A 54 -18.72 10.22 -3.46
CA TYR A 54 -18.17 9.04 -2.78
C TYR A 54 -19.25 8.12 -2.17
N GLY A 55 -20.54 8.45 -2.29
CA GLY A 55 -21.60 7.66 -1.66
C GLY A 55 -21.58 7.71 -0.12
N VAL A 56 -21.04 8.80 0.45
CA VAL A 56 -20.87 8.99 1.90
C VAL A 56 -21.88 10.00 2.45
N TYR A 57 -22.49 9.71 3.60
CA TYR A 57 -23.46 10.58 4.28
C TYR A 57 -23.38 10.49 5.81
N GLU A 58 -23.85 11.52 6.53
CA GLU A 58 -23.85 11.55 8.00
C GLU A 58 -24.71 10.42 8.58
N GLY A 59 -24.21 9.76 9.62
CA GLY A 59 -24.81 8.59 10.24
C GLY A 59 -24.51 7.26 9.56
N GLN A 60 -23.89 7.25 8.37
CA GLN A 60 -23.52 6.03 7.67
C GLN A 60 -22.50 5.22 8.49
N ILE A 61 -22.68 3.89 8.52
CA ILE A 61 -21.72 2.95 9.08
C ILE A 61 -20.72 2.56 7.99
N VAL A 62 -19.43 2.68 8.29
CA VAL A 62 -18.32 2.32 7.41
C VAL A 62 -17.35 1.42 8.15
N VAL A 63 -16.54 0.64 7.42
CA VAL A 63 -15.50 -0.20 8.00
C VAL A 63 -14.14 0.27 7.48
N MET A 64 -13.22 0.53 8.40
CA MET A 64 -11.83 0.89 8.08
C MET A 64 -10.91 -0.26 8.43
N VAL A 65 -10.05 -0.64 7.48
CA VAL A 65 -9.03 -1.67 7.67
C VAL A 65 -7.65 -1.04 7.55
N HIS A 66 -6.86 -1.14 8.61
CA HIS A 66 -5.47 -0.69 8.63
C HIS A 66 -4.53 -1.89 8.77
N THR A 67 -3.92 -2.30 7.66
CA THR A 67 -2.87 -3.33 7.64
C THR A 67 -2.03 -3.23 6.37
N GLY A 68 -0.94 -3.98 6.33
CA GLY A 68 0.02 -3.97 5.23
C GLY A 68 0.53 -5.35 4.88
N SER A 69 1.77 -5.40 4.39
CA SER A 69 2.43 -6.59 3.85
C SER A 69 2.87 -7.62 4.90
N ARG A 70 2.43 -7.47 6.15
CA ARG A 70 2.80 -8.35 7.28
C ARG A 70 4.33 -8.56 7.38
N GLY A 71 4.75 -9.72 7.88
CA GLY A 71 6.16 -10.10 7.97
C GLY A 71 6.85 -10.25 6.61
N PHE A 72 6.08 -10.38 5.51
CA PHE A 72 6.61 -10.51 4.16
C PHE A 72 7.38 -9.25 3.73
N GLY A 73 6.71 -8.09 3.73
CA GLY A 73 7.36 -6.83 3.34
C GLY A 73 8.39 -6.35 4.35
N HIS A 74 8.20 -6.61 5.66
CA HIS A 74 9.23 -6.33 6.66
C HIS A 74 10.52 -7.08 6.33
N GLN A 75 10.42 -8.38 6.00
CA GLN A 75 11.62 -9.17 5.68
C GLN A 75 12.28 -8.70 4.38
N ILE A 76 11.51 -8.33 3.36
CA ILE A 76 12.05 -7.72 2.12
C ILE A 76 12.86 -6.48 2.46
N CYS A 77 12.33 -5.56 3.29
CA CYS A 77 13.06 -4.37 3.72
C CYS A 77 14.39 -4.74 4.41
N SER A 78 14.34 -5.66 5.39
CA SER A 78 15.54 -6.10 6.11
C SER A 78 16.60 -6.75 5.20
N ASP A 79 16.17 -7.55 4.22
CA ASP A 79 17.07 -8.21 3.28
C ASP A 79 17.78 -7.19 2.38
N TYR A 80 17.04 -6.19 1.88
CA TYR A 80 17.60 -5.18 1.00
C TYR A 80 18.46 -4.14 1.72
N LEU A 81 18.19 -3.82 2.99
CA LEU A 81 19.11 -2.97 3.77
C LEU A 81 20.54 -3.55 3.81
N ARG A 82 20.67 -4.88 3.90
CA ARG A 82 21.98 -5.55 3.83
C ARG A 82 22.60 -5.41 2.43
N THR A 83 21.83 -5.70 1.38
CA THR A 83 22.26 -5.56 -0.01
C THR A 83 22.73 -4.14 -0.33
N LEU A 84 22.03 -3.13 0.19
CA LEU A 84 22.38 -1.72 0.00
C LEU A 84 23.66 -1.35 0.75
N ALA A 85 23.85 -1.84 1.98
CA ALA A 85 25.10 -1.62 2.72
C ALA A 85 26.32 -2.20 1.98
N GLU A 86 26.20 -3.41 1.42
CA GLU A 86 27.25 -4.04 0.59
C GLU A 86 27.52 -3.23 -0.69
N TYR A 87 26.47 -2.75 -1.35
CA TYR A 87 26.59 -1.88 -2.52
C TYR A 87 27.34 -0.58 -2.19
N GLN A 88 26.99 0.07 -1.08
CA GLN A 88 27.59 1.32 -0.64
C GLN A 88 29.07 1.15 -0.30
N ALA A 89 29.43 0.07 0.41
CA ALA A 89 30.82 -0.27 0.70
C ALA A 89 31.65 -0.45 -0.59
N ARG A 90 31.13 -1.24 -1.55
CA ARG A 90 31.80 -1.46 -2.85
C ARG A 90 31.93 -0.19 -3.69
N LYS A 91 31.00 0.76 -3.56
CA LYS A 91 31.01 2.04 -4.29
C LYS A 91 31.74 3.16 -3.54
N GLY A 92 32.23 2.91 -2.32
CA GLY A 92 32.83 3.94 -1.47
C GLY A 92 31.86 5.06 -1.09
N ILE A 93 30.55 4.79 -1.08
CA ILE A 93 29.53 5.77 -0.71
C ILE A 93 29.58 5.97 0.79
N LYS A 94 29.83 7.21 1.23
CA LYS A 94 29.75 7.62 2.64
C LYS A 94 28.39 8.24 2.90
N ILE A 95 27.63 7.64 3.80
CA ILE A 95 26.34 8.17 4.27
C ILE A 95 26.49 8.74 5.68
N VAL A 96 25.70 9.76 5.99
CA VAL A 96 25.71 10.43 7.29
C VAL A 96 25.09 9.57 8.40
N ASP A 97 24.23 8.63 8.01
CA ASP A 97 23.51 7.73 8.90
C ASP A 97 23.33 6.35 8.21
N PRO A 98 23.71 5.23 8.83
CA PRO A 98 23.47 3.88 8.30
C PRO A 98 22.01 3.58 7.95
N GLU A 99 21.04 4.20 8.63
CA GLU A 99 19.60 4.03 8.37
C GLU A 99 19.15 4.75 7.09
N LEU A 100 19.98 5.64 6.52
CA LEU A 100 19.76 6.29 5.23
C LEU A 100 20.42 5.53 4.07
N SER A 101 20.51 4.21 4.17
CA SER A 101 21.08 3.36 3.13
C SER A 101 20.29 3.47 1.80
N TYR A 102 21.01 3.61 0.69
CA TYR A 102 20.42 3.78 -0.64
C TYR A 102 21.34 3.19 -1.73
N ALA A 103 20.74 2.96 -2.90
CA ALA A 103 21.46 2.69 -4.13
C ALA A 103 20.98 3.66 -5.23
N HIS A 104 21.84 3.94 -6.18
CA HIS A 104 21.47 4.75 -7.33
C HIS A 104 20.43 4.01 -8.18
N VAL A 105 19.39 4.71 -8.62
CA VAL A 105 18.40 4.17 -9.56
C VAL A 105 19.11 3.63 -10.80
N LYS A 106 18.61 2.52 -11.37
CA LYS A 106 19.25 1.71 -12.43
C LYS A 106 20.43 0.84 -11.97
N SER A 107 20.87 0.90 -10.72
CA SER A 107 21.76 -0.16 -10.20
C SER A 107 20.99 -1.47 -10.06
N ARG A 108 21.71 -2.60 -10.13
CA ARG A 108 21.10 -3.92 -9.96
C ARG A 108 20.33 -4.02 -8.64
N GLU A 109 20.91 -3.50 -7.56
CA GLU A 109 20.36 -3.55 -6.22
C GLU A 109 19.08 -2.71 -6.09
N ALA A 110 19.06 -1.51 -6.67
CA ALA A 110 17.87 -0.67 -6.72
C ALA A 110 16.75 -1.32 -7.55
N GLU A 111 17.06 -1.83 -8.74
CA GLU A 111 16.07 -2.49 -9.60
C GLU A 111 15.52 -3.77 -8.97
N ASP A 112 16.38 -4.59 -8.38
CA ASP A 112 15.98 -5.80 -7.67
C ASP A 112 15.10 -5.44 -6.46
N TYR A 113 15.47 -4.42 -5.68
CA TYR A 113 14.66 -3.94 -4.54
C TYR A 113 13.29 -3.45 -4.99
N LEU A 114 13.23 -2.62 -6.02
CA LEU A 114 11.97 -2.07 -6.52
C LEU A 114 11.01 -3.20 -6.96
N LYS A 115 11.53 -4.24 -7.62
CA LYS A 115 10.72 -5.42 -8.00
C LYS A 115 10.24 -6.21 -6.78
N ALA A 116 11.10 -6.40 -5.77
CA ALA A 116 10.72 -7.10 -4.53
C ALA A 116 9.73 -6.29 -3.69
N MET A 117 9.92 -4.97 -3.59
CA MET A 117 9.02 -4.06 -2.89
C MET A 117 7.62 -4.07 -3.50
N LYS A 118 7.51 -4.10 -4.83
CA LYS A 118 6.23 -4.31 -5.53
C LYS A 118 5.57 -5.64 -5.14
N CYS A 119 6.32 -6.73 -4.94
CA CYS A 119 5.74 -7.96 -4.37
C CYS A 119 5.15 -7.71 -2.98
N GLY A 120 5.86 -6.96 -2.12
CA GLY A 120 5.38 -6.57 -0.80
C GLY A 120 4.07 -5.78 -0.85
N VAL A 121 3.98 -4.82 -1.77
CA VAL A 121 2.77 -4.02 -2.01
C VAL A 121 1.62 -4.90 -2.50
N ASN A 122 1.86 -5.79 -3.48
CA ASN A 122 0.84 -6.69 -3.99
C ASN A 122 0.34 -7.67 -2.93
N PHE A 123 1.23 -8.16 -2.06
CA PHE A 123 0.84 -8.96 -0.89
C PHE A 123 -0.07 -8.15 0.05
N ALA A 124 0.22 -6.86 0.27
CA ALA A 124 -0.61 -5.99 1.12
C ALA A 124 -2.00 -5.77 0.52
N PHE A 125 -2.11 -5.55 -0.80
CA PHE A 125 -3.40 -5.46 -1.49
C PHE A 125 -4.20 -6.77 -1.34
N ALA A 126 -3.58 -7.91 -1.64
CA ALA A 126 -4.23 -9.21 -1.48
C ALA A 126 -4.68 -9.48 -0.03
N ASN A 127 -3.87 -9.07 0.95
CA ASN A 127 -4.21 -9.19 2.36
C ASN A 127 -5.48 -8.38 2.70
N ARG A 128 -5.57 -7.13 2.25
CA ARG A 128 -6.75 -6.28 2.48
C ARG A 128 -7.97 -6.75 1.71
N GLU A 129 -7.81 -7.31 0.52
CA GLU A 129 -8.91 -7.89 -0.25
C GLU A 129 -9.50 -9.12 0.47
N MET A 130 -8.66 -10.02 0.97
CA MET A 130 -9.12 -11.16 1.78
C MET A 130 -9.83 -10.72 3.05
N ILE A 131 -9.29 -9.73 3.76
CA ILE A 131 -9.94 -9.19 4.96
C ILE A 131 -11.27 -8.52 4.59
N THR A 132 -11.36 -7.83 3.47
CA THR A 132 -12.61 -7.23 2.98
C THR A 132 -13.66 -8.31 2.70
N HIS A 133 -13.27 -9.44 2.12
CA HIS A 133 -14.17 -10.57 1.94
C HIS A 133 -14.66 -11.14 3.27
N ILE A 134 -13.76 -11.38 4.23
CA ILE A 134 -14.11 -11.88 5.58
C ILE A 134 -15.03 -10.89 6.32
N ILE A 135 -14.82 -9.58 6.16
CA ILE A 135 -15.70 -8.55 6.72
C ILE A 135 -17.11 -8.69 6.14
N ARG A 136 -17.24 -8.84 4.81
CA ARG A 136 -18.54 -9.03 4.16
C ARG A 136 -19.25 -10.27 4.70
N GLU A 137 -18.59 -11.42 4.73
CA GLU A 137 -19.15 -12.67 5.30
C GLU A 137 -19.58 -12.49 6.76
N SER A 138 -18.81 -11.74 7.55
CA SER A 138 -19.13 -11.46 8.96
C SER A 138 -20.40 -10.61 9.10
N PHE A 139 -20.55 -9.58 8.27
CA PHE A 139 -21.76 -8.75 8.24
C PHE A 139 -22.97 -9.54 7.73
N GLU A 140 -22.80 -10.35 6.69
CA GLU A 140 -23.87 -11.20 6.16
C GLU A 140 -24.42 -12.16 7.23
N LYS A 141 -23.51 -12.80 7.96
CA LYS A 141 -23.85 -13.71 9.05
C LYS A 141 -24.62 -13.03 10.18
N VAL A 142 -24.22 -11.81 10.56
CA VAL A 142 -24.81 -11.10 11.71
C VAL A 142 -26.11 -10.39 11.33
N MET A 143 -26.17 -9.82 10.12
CA MET A 143 -27.28 -8.98 9.66
C MET A 143 -28.36 -9.75 8.90
N GLY A 144 -28.07 -10.99 8.47
CA GLY A 144 -29.01 -11.82 7.70
C GLY A 144 -29.34 -11.27 6.31
N ARG A 145 -28.45 -10.45 5.74
CA ARG A 145 -28.59 -9.77 4.44
C ARG A 145 -27.28 -9.88 3.68
N SER A 146 -27.32 -9.98 2.36
CA SER A 146 -26.08 -10.06 1.57
C SER A 146 -25.25 -8.77 1.69
N ALA A 147 -23.94 -8.85 1.50
CA ALA A 147 -23.06 -7.69 1.51
C ALA A 147 -23.42 -6.68 0.40
N GLU A 148 -23.99 -7.17 -0.70
CA GLU A 148 -24.54 -6.35 -1.78
C GLU A 148 -25.80 -5.58 -1.32
N GLU A 149 -26.75 -6.24 -0.65
CA GLU A 149 -27.92 -5.60 -0.07
C GLU A 149 -27.57 -4.57 1.00
N LEU A 150 -26.48 -4.82 1.74
CA LEU A 150 -25.91 -3.89 2.72
C LEU A 150 -25.08 -2.77 2.07
N GLY A 151 -24.88 -2.78 0.75
CA GLY A 151 -24.13 -1.76 0.02
C GLY A 151 -22.63 -1.71 0.36
N MET A 152 -22.03 -2.83 0.76
CA MET A 152 -20.64 -2.93 1.22
C MET A 152 -19.62 -2.86 0.08
N SER A 153 -19.63 -1.73 -0.64
CA SER A 153 -18.67 -1.39 -1.69
C SER A 153 -17.37 -0.83 -1.09
N LEU A 154 -16.25 -1.05 -1.80
CA LEU A 154 -14.96 -0.47 -1.41
C LEU A 154 -14.91 0.99 -1.82
N LEU A 155 -14.88 1.90 -0.85
CA LEU A 155 -14.76 3.33 -1.11
C LEU A 155 -13.42 3.66 -1.77
N TYR A 156 -12.31 3.33 -1.09
CA TYR A 156 -10.97 3.45 -1.64
C TYR A 156 -9.98 2.62 -0.82
N ASP A 157 -8.86 2.27 -1.45
CA ASP A 157 -7.74 1.58 -0.80
C ASP A 157 -6.46 2.22 -1.35
N LEU A 158 -5.57 2.61 -0.44
CA LEU A 158 -4.28 3.22 -0.76
C LEU A 158 -3.16 2.80 0.20
N SER A 159 -1.92 2.98 -0.25
CA SER A 159 -0.71 2.76 0.53
C SER A 159 -0.17 4.06 1.13
N HIS A 160 0.43 3.94 2.31
CA HIS A 160 1.13 5.04 2.99
C HIS A 160 2.65 4.79 3.21
N ASN A 161 3.13 3.60 2.85
CA ASN A 161 4.53 3.17 2.90
C ASN A 161 4.90 2.53 1.57
N ILE A 162 5.40 3.32 0.62
CA ILE A 162 5.62 2.90 -0.75
C ILE A 162 6.57 3.84 -1.49
N ALA A 163 7.29 3.32 -2.50
CA ALA A 163 7.98 4.16 -3.48
C ALA A 163 7.35 3.96 -4.86
N LYS A 164 7.10 5.06 -5.59
CA LYS A 164 6.51 5.00 -6.94
C LYS A 164 7.20 5.92 -7.91
N LEU A 165 7.35 5.45 -9.15
CA LEU A 165 7.79 6.28 -10.25
C LEU A 165 6.59 7.07 -10.79
N GLU A 166 6.56 8.37 -10.54
CA GLU A 166 5.44 9.26 -10.87
C GLU A 166 5.93 10.42 -11.74
N GLU A 167 5.04 10.96 -12.58
CA GLU A 167 5.30 12.21 -13.31
C GLU A 167 4.84 13.42 -12.48
N HIS A 168 5.77 14.35 -12.26
CA HIS A 168 5.59 15.59 -11.49
C HIS A 168 6.24 16.77 -12.21
N LYS A 169 5.87 17.99 -11.81
CA LYS A 169 6.52 19.23 -12.26
C LYS A 169 7.60 19.63 -11.25
N VAL A 170 8.87 19.55 -11.62
CA VAL A 170 10.04 19.93 -10.80
C VAL A 170 10.70 21.12 -11.49
N ASP A 171 10.85 22.24 -10.78
CA ASP A 171 11.44 23.49 -11.31
C ASP A 171 10.88 23.92 -12.67
N GLY A 172 9.55 23.81 -12.83
CA GLY A 172 8.88 24.19 -14.07
C GLY A 172 8.78 23.09 -15.13
N LYS A 173 9.54 21.99 -15.00
CA LYS A 173 9.68 20.93 -16.02
C LYS A 173 8.97 19.65 -15.61
N ARG A 174 8.43 18.92 -16.59
CA ARG A 174 7.85 17.59 -16.35
C ARG A 174 8.97 16.57 -16.21
N GLU A 175 9.01 15.89 -15.07
CA GLU A 175 10.01 14.88 -14.76
C GLU A 175 9.38 13.62 -14.16
N ARG A 176 10.04 12.48 -14.40
CA ARG A 176 9.69 11.20 -13.77
C ARG A 176 10.58 10.99 -12.57
N VAL A 177 9.99 10.94 -11.38
CA VAL A 177 10.70 10.87 -10.11
C VAL A 177 10.21 9.69 -9.27
N TYR A 178 11.12 9.08 -8.51
CA TYR A 178 10.75 8.10 -7.50
C TYR A 178 10.30 8.82 -6.23
N VAL A 179 9.00 8.89 -6.01
CA VAL A 179 8.39 9.46 -4.81
C VAL A 179 8.37 8.40 -3.72
N HIS A 180 9.16 8.62 -2.67
CA HIS A 180 9.18 7.78 -1.47
C HIS A 180 8.18 8.35 -0.46
N ARG A 181 7.23 7.54 -0.02
CA ARG A 181 6.27 7.88 1.02
C ARG A 181 6.46 6.92 2.19
N LYS A 182 6.71 7.46 3.38
CA LYS A 182 6.76 6.74 4.65
C LYS A 182 5.84 7.45 5.63
N GLY A 183 4.71 6.83 5.97
CA GLY A 183 3.64 7.48 6.74
C GLY A 183 2.92 8.61 5.99
N ALA A 184 2.93 8.60 4.65
CA ALA A 184 2.34 9.65 3.82
C ALA A 184 1.52 9.03 2.67
N THR A 185 0.40 9.65 2.31
CA THR A 185 -0.51 9.13 1.29
C THR A 185 -0.35 9.85 -0.04
N ARG A 186 -0.75 9.19 -1.13
CA ARG A 186 -0.87 9.84 -2.43
C ARG A 186 -2.17 10.64 -2.47
N ALA A 187 -2.09 11.88 -2.94
CA ALA A 187 -3.24 12.80 -3.04
C ALA A 187 -3.25 13.47 -4.42
N PHE A 188 -3.55 12.69 -5.46
CA PHE A 188 -3.61 13.22 -6.82
C PHE A 188 -4.76 14.21 -7.00
N ALA A 189 -4.50 15.27 -7.77
CA ALA A 189 -5.50 16.27 -8.12
C ALA A 189 -6.50 15.72 -9.16
N LYS A 190 -7.69 16.32 -9.20
CA LYS A 190 -8.74 16.01 -10.17
C LYS A 190 -8.20 15.99 -11.61
N GLY A 191 -8.67 15.03 -12.42
CA GLY A 191 -8.31 14.91 -13.84
C GLY A 191 -7.09 14.03 -14.12
N ARG A 192 -6.46 13.47 -13.08
CA ARG A 192 -5.42 12.45 -13.22
C ARG A 192 -6.03 11.12 -13.63
N LYS A 193 -5.50 10.51 -14.68
CA LYS A 193 -5.94 9.21 -15.23
C LYS A 193 -5.86 8.04 -14.23
N GLU A 194 -5.07 8.20 -13.19
CA GLU A 194 -4.89 7.20 -12.13
C GLU A 194 -6.02 7.23 -11.08
N ILE A 195 -6.85 8.29 -11.08
CA ILE A 195 -8.02 8.39 -10.21
C ILE A 195 -9.19 7.68 -10.92
N PRO A 196 -9.91 6.75 -10.26
CA PRO A 196 -11.10 6.12 -10.83
C PRO A 196 -12.16 7.16 -11.24
N GLU A 197 -12.89 6.85 -12.31
CA GLU A 197 -14.09 7.60 -12.67
C GLU A 197 -15.16 7.42 -11.58
N ALA A 198 -15.88 8.49 -11.27
CA ALA A 198 -16.93 8.54 -10.24
C ALA A 198 -18.30 8.22 -10.85
#